data_AF-A0A974SI95-F1
#
_entry.id   AF-A0A974SI95-F1
#
_cell.length_a   1.000
_cell.length_b   1.000
_cell.length_c   1.000
_cell.angle_alpha   90.00
_cell.angle_beta   90.00
_cell.angle_gamma   90.00
#
_symmetry.space_group_name_H-M   'P 1'
#
loop_
_entity.id
_entity.type
_entity.pdbx_description
1 polymer ?
#
loop_
_entity_poly.entity_id
_entity_poly.type
_entity_poly.pdbx_seq_one_letter_code
_entity_poly.pdbx_strand_id
1 'polypeptide(L)'
;MNAITLTVNGERISALVEPRIHLADFLREQLSLTGTHLGCEQGVCGACTVLIDGRPQRSCIAAAAACDGADVRTIEGFDADPVMGELREAFSEHHALQCGFCTPGMLISSRDIVTRLGESSERTVREELSGNLCRCTGYVGIVNAVCAVSAGKAPAAACVPAPEVAVAEVARAAAPVKPPVAQPAPAAVSAVGPGGSEIRQSVHIDAAPEAVWAALKDMDLLALCLPGAQITSFDGERVEGRMVVTFGPIKASFGGEATVAFDDTAHTGLVTGSGKDGGSGSQARGEIAFALKPGADGGSDLDVALRYRITGPLAQFSRGALVQNLVGHLTGVFAGNLAAALGGRAPVAQPAGLSAFGLLAASLRGWLRRLFGGS
;
A
#
# COMPACT_ATOMS: atom_id res chain seq x y z
N MET A 1 -22.61 -23.37 -8.26
CA MET A 1 -21.82 -23.77 -7.09
C MET A 1 -21.32 -25.18 -7.35
N ASN A 2 -20.05 -25.46 -7.06
CA ASN A 2 -19.43 -26.78 -7.20
C ASN A 2 -19.29 -27.39 -5.81
N ALA A 3 -19.68 -28.65 -5.66
CA ALA A 3 -19.34 -29.41 -4.45
C ALA A 3 -17.88 -29.85 -4.56
N ILE A 4 -17.11 -29.59 -3.51
CA ILE A 4 -15.72 -30.04 -3.39
C ILE A 4 -15.51 -30.74 -2.04
N THR A 5 -14.58 -31.68 -2.01
CA THR A 5 -14.07 -32.31 -0.80
C THR A 5 -12.55 -32.29 -0.82
N LEU A 6 -11.94 -31.64 0.16
CA LEU A 6 -10.49 -31.54 0.30
C LEU A 6 -10.07 -31.85 1.73
N THR A 7 -8.79 -32.14 1.94
CA THR A 7 -8.22 -32.25 3.29
C THR A 7 -7.53 -30.94 3.62
N VAL A 8 -7.91 -30.28 4.71
CA VAL A 8 -7.27 -29.04 5.19
C VAL A 8 -6.67 -29.31 6.56
N ASN A 9 -5.34 -29.19 6.69
CA ASN A 9 -4.62 -29.43 7.94
C ASN A 9 -4.93 -30.81 8.57
N GLY A 10 -5.16 -31.84 7.74
CA GLY A 10 -5.49 -33.20 8.17
C GLY A 10 -6.99 -33.45 8.41
N GLU A 11 -7.84 -32.42 8.35
CA GLU A 11 -9.29 -32.56 8.48
C GLU A 11 -9.97 -32.61 7.10
N ARG A 12 -10.88 -33.54 6.89
CA ARG A 12 -11.67 -33.63 5.65
C ARG A 12 -12.79 -32.59 5.67
N ILE A 13 -12.75 -31.64 4.74
CA ILE A 13 -13.72 -30.56 4.57
C ILE A 13 -14.54 -30.81 3.30
N SER A 14 -15.87 -30.68 3.38
CA SER A 14 -16.77 -30.69 2.23
C SER A 14 -17.54 -29.38 2.16
N ALA A 15 -17.53 -28.72 1.00
CA ALA A 15 -18.10 -27.39 0.83
C ALA A 15 -18.71 -27.18 -0.56
N LEU A 16 -19.65 -26.24 -0.65
CA LEU A 16 -20.17 -25.71 -1.91
C LEU A 16 -19.49 -24.38 -2.21
N VAL A 17 -18.73 -24.30 -3.30
CA VAL A 17 -17.98 -23.09 -3.67
C VAL A 17 -18.44 -22.52 -5.01
N GLU A 18 -18.40 -21.20 -5.17
CA GLU A 18 -18.52 -20.60 -6.49
C GLU A 18 -17.22 -20.84 -7.29
N PRO A 19 -17.28 -21.12 -8.61
CA PRO A 19 -16.08 -21.39 -9.41
C PRO A 19 -15.01 -20.28 -9.39
N ARG A 20 -15.41 -19.04 -9.08
CA ARG A 20 -14.53 -17.87 -9.02
C ARG A 20 -13.80 -17.69 -7.68
N ILE A 21 -14.15 -18.47 -6.66
CA ILE A 21 -13.54 -18.31 -5.32
C ILE A 21 -12.11 -18.82 -5.36
N HIS A 22 -11.17 -17.97 -4.95
CA HIS A 22 -9.79 -18.37 -4.76
C HIS A 22 -9.64 -19.23 -3.51
N LEU A 23 -8.66 -20.13 -3.50
CA LEU A 23 -8.38 -20.98 -2.35
C LEU A 23 -8.07 -20.13 -1.10
N ALA A 24 -7.36 -19.01 -1.27
CA ALA A 24 -7.07 -18.10 -0.16
C ALA A 24 -8.35 -17.56 0.50
N ASP A 25 -9.33 -17.14 -0.29
CA ASP A 25 -10.60 -16.62 0.23
C ASP A 25 -11.42 -17.72 0.89
N PHE A 26 -11.44 -18.92 0.31
CA PHE A 26 -12.09 -20.07 0.92
C PHE A 26 -11.49 -20.39 2.30
N LEU A 27 -10.16 -20.47 2.41
CA LEU A 27 -9.46 -20.74 3.67
C LEU A 27 -9.74 -19.65 4.72
N ARG A 28 -9.64 -18.38 4.33
CA ARG A 28 -9.77 -17.24 5.25
C ARG A 28 -11.21 -16.97 5.68
N GLU A 29 -12.12 -16.91 4.73
CA GLU A 29 -13.47 -16.39 4.97
C GLU A 29 -14.44 -17.51 5.34
N GLN A 30 -14.29 -18.72 4.78
CA GLN A 30 -15.19 -19.84 5.11
C GLN A 30 -14.66 -20.71 6.24
N LEU A 31 -13.34 -20.94 6.28
CA LEU A 31 -12.71 -21.79 7.31
C LEU A 31 -12.04 -21.00 8.44
N SER A 32 -12.02 -19.67 8.38
CA SER A 32 -11.40 -18.79 9.39
C SER A 32 -9.91 -19.08 9.64
N LEU A 33 -9.21 -19.65 8.66
CA LEU A 33 -7.76 -19.90 8.69
C LEU A 33 -7.00 -18.65 8.23
N THR A 34 -7.00 -17.65 9.11
CA THR A 34 -6.57 -16.28 8.79
C THR A 34 -5.05 -16.06 8.76
N GLY A 35 -4.25 -17.06 9.09
CA GLY A 35 -2.79 -17.02 8.95
C GLY A 35 -2.34 -16.96 7.49
N THR A 36 -3.21 -17.36 6.54
CA THR A 36 -2.99 -17.09 5.12
C THR A 36 -3.28 -15.62 4.81
N HIS A 37 -2.30 -14.87 4.32
CA HIS A 37 -2.46 -13.43 4.05
C HIS A 37 -2.57 -13.11 2.55
N LEU A 38 -3.37 -12.09 2.22
CA LEU A 38 -3.53 -11.57 0.87
C LEU A 38 -2.86 -10.20 0.76
N GLY A 39 -1.74 -10.14 0.03
CA GLY A 39 -1.00 -8.89 -0.18
C GLY A 39 -1.13 -8.32 -1.59
N CYS A 40 -1.09 -9.18 -2.61
CA CYS A 40 -1.06 -8.75 -4.02
C CYS A 40 -2.14 -9.37 -4.92
N GLU A 41 -2.69 -10.53 -4.55
CA GLU A 41 -3.74 -11.24 -5.31
C GLU A 41 -3.40 -11.60 -6.77
N GLN A 42 -2.11 -11.58 -7.12
CA GLN A 42 -1.59 -11.90 -8.45
C GLN A 42 -0.40 -12.88 -8.40
N GLY A 43 -0.22 -13.59 -7.27
CA GLY A 43 0.83 -14.60 -7.09
C GLY A 43 2.25 -14.07 -6.80
N VAL A 44 2.46 -12.75 -6.79
CA VAL A 44 3.78 -12.13 -6.70
C VAL A 44 4.38 -12.13 -5.28
N CYS A 45 3.61 -11.77 -4.25
CA CYS A 45 4.18 -11.48 -2.93
C CYS A 45 4.47 -12.72 -2.06
N GLY A 46 3.88 -13.88 -2.35
CA GLY A 46 4.05 -15.10 -1.56
C GLY A 46 3.41 -15.12 -0.16
N ALA A 47 2.78 -14.04 0.31
CA ALA A 47 2.12 -14.02 1.63
C ALA A 47 0.97 -15.06 1.75
N CYS A 48 0.38 -15.44 0.61
CA CYS A 48 -0.69 -16.43 0.51
C CYS A 48 -0.18 -17.88 0.33
N THR A 49 1.09 -18.14 0.59
CA THR A 49 1.67 -19.47 0.33
C THR A 49 1.10 -20.48 1.31
N VAL A 50 0.62 -21.59 0.77
CA VAL A 50 0.18 -22.79 1.49
C VAL A 50 0.81 -24.01 0.83
N LEU A 51 0.78 -25.18 1.46
CA LEU A 51 1.07 -26.43 0.74
C LEU A 51 -0.20 -26.92 0.06
N ILE A 52 -0.09 -27.30 -1.20
CA ILE A 52 -1.10 -28.05 -1.96
C ILE A 52 -0.40 -29.31 -2.46
N ASP A 53 -0.88 -30.47 -2.02
CA ASP A 53 -0.29 -31.78 -2.28
C ASP A 53 1.21 -31.82 -1.95
N GLY A 54 1.55 -31.27 -0.78
CA GLY A 54 2.91 -31.20 -0.26
C GLY A 54 3.81 -30.14 -0.89
N ARG A 55 3.30 -29.31 -1.82
CA ARG A 55 4.12 -28.30 -2.54
C ARG A 55 3.69 -26.87 -2.22
N PRO A 56 4.64 -25.94 -1.99
CA PRO A 56 4.30 -24.53 -1.81
C PRO A 56 3.61 -23.97 -3.06
N GLN A 57 2.39 -23.46 -2.91
CA GLN A 57 1.62 -22.84 -4.00
C GLN A 57 0.94 -21.56 -3.54
N ARG A 58 0.62 -20.69 -4.51
CA ARG A 58 -0.03 -19.40 -4.28
C ARG A 58 -1.55 -19.59 -4.24
N SER A 59 -2.11 -19.64 -3.03
CA SER A 59 -3.56 -19.85 -2.86
C SER A 59 -4.42 -18.72 -3.45
N CYS A 60 -3.88 -17.51 -3.64
CA CYS A 60 -4.62 -16.39 -4.25
C CYS A 60 -4.85 -16.54 -5.76
N ILE A 61 -4.13 -17.43 -6.44
CA ILE A 61 -4.32 -17.71 -7.87
C ILE A 61 -4.73 -19.16 -8.15
N ALA A 62 -4.95 -19.95 -7.10
CA ALA A 62 -5.60 -21.25 -7.19
C ALA A 62 -7.10 -21.08 -6.99
N ALA A 63 -7.93 -21.65 -7.87
CA ALA A 63 -9.37 -21.69 -7.65
C ALA A 63 -9.70 -22.78 -6.62
N ALA A 64 -10.50 -22.48 -5.61
CA ALA A 64 -10.91 -23.47 -4.60
C ALA A 64 -11.60 -24.69 -5.26
N ALA A 65 -12.39 -24.45 -6.31
CA ALA A 65 -13.04 -25.49 -7.09
C ALA A 65 -12.06 -26.44 -7.82
N ALA A 66 -10.82 -26.00 -8.08
CA ALA A 66 -9.79 -26.82 -8.71
C ALA A 66 -8.96 -27.63 -7.69
N CYS A 67 -9.16 -27.38 -6.39
CA CYS A 67 -8.50 -28.11 -5.30
C CYS A 67 -9.38 -29.24 -4.75
N ASP A 68 -10.39 -29.68 -5.50
CA ASP A 68 -11.18 -30.86 -5.14
C ASP A 68 -10.26 -32.09 -5.06
N GLY A 69 -10.36 -32.83 -3.96
CA GLY A 69 -9.52 -33.98 -3.63
C GLY A 69 -8.11 -33.65 -3.11
N ALA A 70 -7.69 -32.38 -3.10
CA ALA A 70 -6.32 -32.01 -2.72
C ALA A 70 -6.07 -32.09 -1.20
N ASP A 71 -4.80 -32.27 -0.82
CA ASP A 71 -4.32 -32.06 0.55
C ASP A 71 -3.74 -30.64 0.68
N VAL A 72 -4.43 -29.79 1.44
CA VAL A 72 -4.04 -28.40 1.68
C VAL A 72 -3.55 -28.24 3.11
N ARG A 73 -2.36 -27.66 3.29
CA ARG A 73 -1.82 -27.35 4.62
C ARG A 73 -1.46 -25.87 4.72
N THR A 74 -2.11 -25.19 5.66
CA THR A 74 -1.89 -23.77 5.99
C THR A 74 -0.92 -23.64 7.16
N ILE A 75 -0.56 -22.42 7.56
CA ILE A 75 0.40 -22.18 8.65
C ILE A 75 -0.07 -22.77 9.99
N GLU A 76 -1.38 -22.76 10.22
CA GLU A 76 -2.06 -23.31 11.39
C GLU A 76 -1.89 -24.84 11.50
N GLY A 77 -1.67 -25.53 10.37
CA GLY A 77 -1.48 -26.98 10.35
C GLY A 77 -0.10 -27.45 10.80
N PHE A 78 0.84 -26.57 11.17
CA PHE A 78 2.25 -26.93 11.42
C PHE A 78 2.66 -26.99 12.91
N ASP A 79 1.73 -26.95 13.86
CA ASP A 79 2.11 -26.87 15.27
C ASP A 79 2.87 -28.10 15.80
N ALA A 80 2.61 -29.28 15.25
CA ALA A 80 3.33 -30.51 15.57
C ALA A 80 4.51 -30.81 14.63
N ASP A 81 4.89 -29.89 13.74
CA ASP A 81 5.98 -30.09 12.79
C ASP A 81 7.34 -29.70 13.42
N PRO A 82 8.28 -30.65 13.60
CA PRO A 82 9.55 -30.36 14.28
C PRO A 82 10.39 -29.30 13.56
N VAL A 83 10.42 -29.34 12.23
CA VAL A 83 11.17 -28.35 11.42
C VAL A 83 10.54 -26.97 11.54
N MET A 84 9.21 -26.89 11.62
CA MET A 84 8.54 -25.62 11.85
C MET A 84 8.81 -25.06 13.26
N GLY A 85 8.95 -25.93 14.26
CA GLY A 85 9.41 -25.54 15.60
C GLY A 85 10.78 -24.87 15.56
N GLU A 86 11.77 -25.54 14.95
CA GLU A 86 13.12 -25.01 14.77
C GLU A 86 13.12 -23.68 13.98
N LEU A 87 12.33 -23.59 12.91
CA LEU A 87 12.21 -22.37 12.11
C LEU A 87 11.60 -21.21 12.90
N ARG A 88 10.58 -21.44 13.72
CA ARG A 88 9.96 -20.39 14.55
C ARG A 88 10.94 -19.87 15.59
N GLU A 89 11.73 -20.74 16.21
CA GLU A 89 12.80 -20.35 17.14
C GLU A 89 13.89 -19.55 16.44
N ALA A 90 14.44 -20.07 15.34
CA ALA A 90 15.46 -19.37 14.56
C ALA A 90 14.95 -18.03 14.00
N PHE A 91 13.68 -17.93 13.58
CA PHE A 91 13.10 -16.66 13.13
C PHE A 91 13.06 -15.62 14.25
N SER A 92 12.87 -16.04 15.50
CA SER A 92 12.94 -15.16 16.68
C SER A 92 14.38 -14.70 16.95
N GLU A 93 15.31 -15.66 17.02
CA GLU A 93 16.73 -15.43 17.31
C GLU A 93 17.41 -14.51 16.29
N HIS A 94 17.10 -14.70 15.01
CA HIS A 94 17.69 -13.92 13.92
C HIS A 94 16.86 -12.70 13.52
N HIS A 95 15.85 -12.33 14.30
CA HIS A 95 14.96 -11.19 14.02
C HIS A 95 14.38 -11.22 12.59
N ALA A 96 13.97 -12.41 12.16
CA ALA A 96 13.47 -12.71 10.82
C ALA A 96 12.02 -12.25 10.58
N LEU A 97 11.39 -11.58 11.55
CA LEU A 97 10.07 -10.98 11.40
C LEU A 97 10.00 -9.61 12.08
N GLN A 98 9.18 -8.73 11.52
CA GLN A 98 8.83 -7.43 12.12
C GLN A 98 7.31 -7.27 12.16
N CYS A 99 6.69 -6.83 11.05
CA CYS A 99 5.23 -6.70 10.99
C CYS A 99 4.47 -8.03 11.00
N GLY A 100 5.15 -9.16 10.81
CA GLY A 100 4.54 -10.49 10.77
C GLY A 100 3.76 -10.84 9.51
N PHE A 101 3.48 -9.87 8.61
CA PHE A 101 2.56 -10.10 7.49
C PHE A 101 3.05 -11.14 6.48
N CYS A 102 4.34 -11.13 6.11
CA CYS A 102 4.87 -12.16 5.19
C CYS A 102 5.26 -13.47 5.91
N THR A 103 5.27 -13.48 7.25
CA THR A 103 5.87 -14.55 8.05
C THR A 103 5.22 -15.92 7.82
N PRO A 104 3.89 -16.06 7.71
CA PRO A 104 3.27 -17.35 7.40
C PRO A 104 3.77 -17.98 6.09
N GLY A 105 3.75 -17.21 4.99
CA GLY A 105 4.23 -17.68 3.69
C GLY A 105 5.74 -17.93 3.64
N MET A 106 6.51 -17.10 4.34
CA MET A 106 7.95 -17.29 4.53
C MET A 106 8.25 -18.60 5.24
N LEU A 107 7.60 -18.87 6.38
CA LEU A 107 7.81 -20.09 7.17
C LEU A 107 7.48 -21.35 6.37
N ILE A 108 6.36 -21.37 5.64
CA ILE A 108 5.99 -22.52 4.80
C ILE A 108 7.03 -22.76 3.70
N SER A 109 7.51 -21.69 3.07
CA SER A 109 8.55 -21.80 2.03
C SER A 109 9.91 -22.21 2.60
N SER A 110 10.29 -21.67 3.76
CA SER A 110 11.50 -22.04 4.50
C SER A 110 11.49 -23.51 4.91
N ARG A 111 10.35 -24.03 5.35
CA ARG A 111 10.20 -25.45 5.68
C ARG A 111 10.37 -26.32 4.44
N ASP A 112 9.79 -25.93 3.30
CA ASP A 112 10.02 -26.64 2.04
C ASP A 112 11.51 -26.66 1.68
N ILE A 113 12.21 -25.53 1.76
CA ILE A 113 13.66 -25.45 1.52
C ILE A 113 14.42 -26.45 2.40
N VAL A 114 14.22 -26.37 3.72
CA VAL A 114 14.94 -27.22 4.68
C VAL A 114 14.65 -28.70 4.45
N THR A 115 13.40 -29.07 4.21
CA THR A 115 12.99 -30.47 4.06
C THR A 115 13.38 -31.06 2.71
N ARG A 116 13.23 -30.29 1.62
CA ARG A 116 13.52 -30.75 0.26
C ARG A 116 15.00 -30.72 -0.07
N LEU A 117 15.72 -29.67 0.36
CA LEU A 117 17.12 -29.45 -0.04
C LEU A 117 18.13 -29.87 1.04
N GLY A 118 17.73 -29.93 2.31
CA GLY A 118 18.68 -30.09 3.41
C GLY A 118 19.57 -28.86 3.56
N GLU A 119 20.84 -29.07 3.92
CA GLU A 119 21.83 -28.01 4.09
C GLU A 119 21.95 -27.14 2.83
N SER A 120 21.65 -25.85 3.00
CA SER A 120 21.52 -24.91 1.89
C SER A 120 22.39 -23.67 2.09
N SER A 121 23.13 -23.29 1.04
CA SER A 121 23.92 -22.07 1.05
C SER A 121 23.03 -20.82 1.12
N GLU A 122 23.57 -19.70 1.61
CA GLU A 122 22.88 -18.41 1.64
C GLU A 122 22.29 -18.03 0.26
N ARG A 123 23.08 -18.24 -0.81
CA ARG A 123 22.65 -17.98 -2.19
C ARG A 123 21.44 -18.83 -2.57
N THR A 124 21.49 -20.13 -2.29
CA THR A 124 20.38 -21.07 -2.57
C THR A 124 19.12 -20.66 -1.83
N VAL A 125 19.24 -20.34 -0.53
CA VAL A 125 18.10 -19.88 0.29
C VAL A 125 17.48 -18.62 -0.29
N ARG A 126 18.29 -17.65 -0.73
CA ARG A 126 17.78 -16.41 -1.37
C ARG A 126 17.04 -16.69 -2.67
N GLU A 127 17.55 -17.59 -3.50
CA GLU A 127 16.92 -17.98 -4.77
C GLU A 127 15.57 -18.66 -4.52
N GLU A 128 15.51 -19.62 -3.61
CA GLU A 128 14.28 -20.34 -3.26
C GLU A 128 13.24 -19.46 -2.55
N LEU A 129 13.68 -18.48 -1.75
CA LEU A 129 12.80 -17.50 -1.12
C LEU A 129 12.40 -16.33 -2.03
N SER A 130 12.92 -16.24 -3.26
CA SER A 130 12.64 -15.11 -4.16
C SER A 130 11.15 -14.90 -4.46
N GLY A 131 10.33 -15.94 -4.29
CA GLY A 131 8.89 -15.88 -4.42
C GLY A 131 8.13 -15.28 -3.22
N ASN A 132 8.81 -14.97 -2.11
CA ASN A 132 8.20 -14.37 -0.93
C ASN A 132 8.77 -12.98 -0.69
N LEU A 133 7.92 -11.95 -0.77
CA LEU A 133 8.33 -10.57 -0.61
C LEU A 133 8.17 -10.13 0.84
N CYS A 134 9.24 -9.55 1.39
CA CYS A 134 9.23 -8.89 2.69
C CYS A 134 9.60 -7.42 2.54
N ARG A 135 8.79 -6.53 3.12
CA ARG A 135 9.04 -5.08 3.08
C ARG A 135 9.77 -4.54 4.32
N CYS A 136 9.90 -5.35 5.36
CA CYS A 136 10.34 -4.89 6.67
C CYS A 136 11.78 -5.33 7.01
N THR A 137 12.11 -6.60 6.80
CA THR A 137 13.35 -7.20 7.33
C THR A 137 14.60 -6.98 6.47
N GLY A 138 14.42 -6.68 5.17
CA GLY A 138 15.54 -6.71 4.23
C GLY A 138 16.11 -8.12 3.98
N TYR A 139 15.37 -9.17 4.36
CA TYR A 139 15.67 -10.60 4.16
C TYR A 139 16.85 -11.18 4.95
N VAL A 140 17.80 -10.39 5.43
CA VAL A 140 19.02 -10.91 6.09
C VAL A 140 18.69 -11.86 7.26
N GLY A 141 17.83 -11.44 8.19
CA GLY A 141 17.43 -12.28 9.32
C GLY A 141 16.70 -13.57 8.91
N ILE A 142 15.88 -13.49 7.86
CA ILE A 142 15.14 -14.65 7.31
C ILE A 142 16.12 -15.67 6.72
N VAL A 143 17.06 -15.20 5.90
CA VAL A 143 18.05 -16.06 5.27
C VAL A 143 18.95 -16.70 6.32
N ASN A 144 19.39 -15.93 7.32
CA ASN A 144 20.20 -16.45 8.44
C ASN A 144 19.46 -17.54 9.22
N ALA A 145 18.18 -17.33 9.55
CA ALA A 145 17.36 -18.32 10.24
C ALA A 145 17.23 -19.63 9.45
N VAL A 146 16.97 -19.54 8.14
CA VAL A 146 16.86 -20.73 7.28
C VAL A 146 18.20 -21.46 7.16
N CYS A 147 19.30 -20.73 6.96
CA CYS A 147 20.64 -21.33 6.92
C CYS A 147 20.98 -22.05 8.24
N ALA A 148 20.71 -21.41 9.38
CA ALA A 148 20.94 -21.98 10.71
C ALA A 148 20.18 -23.29 10.90
N VAL A 149 18.90 -23.33 10.54
CA VAL A 149 18.09 -24.55 10.63
C VAL A 149 18.52 -25.59 9.61
N SER A 150 18.94 -25.20 8.40
CA SER A 150 19.35 -26.15 7.36
C SER A 150 20.67 -26.86 7.65
N ALA A 151 21.55 -26.27 8.45
CA ALA A 151 22.91 -26.75 8.68
C ALA A 151 22.94 -28.21 9.17
N GLY A 152 23.71 -29.07 8.49
CA GLY A 152 23.85 -30.48 8.85
C GLY A 152 22.64 -31.37 8.53
N LYS A 153 21.58 -30.85 7.91
CA LYS A 153 20.43 -31.66 7.48
C LYS A 153 20.67 -32.28 6.10
N ALA A 154 20.32 -33.54 5.94
CA ALA A 154 20.31 -34.20 4.64
C ALA A 154 19.04 -33.84 3.86
N PRO A 155 19.10 -33.75 2.52
CA PRO A 155 17.90 -33.61 1.69
C PRO A 155 16.97 -34.82 1.89
N ALA A 156 15.66 -34.58 1.93
CA ALA A 156 14.70 -35.68 1.81
C ALA A 156 14.81 -36.32 0.43
N ALA A 157 14.56 -37.64 0.34
CA ALA A 157 14.41 -38.32 -0.94
C ALA A 157 13.39 -37.57 -1.80
N ALA A 158 13.79 -37.24 -3.04
CA ALA A 158 13.13 -36.28 -3.90
C ALA A 158 11.60 -36.41 -3.92
N CYS A 159 10.90 -35.27 -3.81
CA CYS A 159 9.51 -35.17 -4.21
C CYS A 159 9.45 -35.52 -5.71
N VAL A 160 9.05 -36.75 -6.01
CA VAL A 160 8.84 -37.21 -7.39
C VAL A 160 7.88 -36.21 -8.05
N PRO A 161 8.18 -35.72 -9.27
CA PRO A 161 7.22 -34.93 -10.03
C PRO A 161 5.87 -35.66 -10.05
N ALA A 162 4.80 -35.01 -9.59
CA ALA A 162 3.47 -35.48 -9.92
C ALA A 162 3.40 -35.61 -11.46
N PRO A 163 2.78 -36.69 -11.99
CA PRO A 163 2.65 -36.85 -13.43
C PRO A 163 2.03 -35.58 -14.02
N GLU A 164 2.53 -35.14 -15.18
CA GLU A 164 1.93 -34.04 -15.93
C GLU A 164 0.43 -34.32 -16.09
N VAL A 165 -0.40 -33.56 -15.39
CA VAL A 165 -1.83 -33.61 -15.59
C VAL A 165 -2.10 -32.91 -16.91
N ALA A 166 -2.58 -33.66 -17.90
CA ALA A 166 -2.97 -33.10 -19.19
C ALA A 166 -3.96 -31.95 -18.94
N VAL A 167 -3.57 -30.74 -19.31
CA VAL A 167 -4.43 -29.57 -19.22
C VAL A 167 -5.53 -29.78 -20.26
N ALA A 168 -6.74 -30.07 -19.80
CA ALA A 168 -7.89 -30.16 -20.68
C ALA A 168 -8.09 -28.81 -21.37
N GLU A 169 -8.07 -28.83 -22.70
CA GLU A 169 -8.25 -27.63 -23.52
C GLU A 169 -9.68 -27.14 -23.36
N VAL A 170 -9.88 -26.13 -22.50
CA VAL A 170 -11.20 -25.52 -22.32
C VAL A 170 -11.45 -24.62 -23.52
N ALA A 171 -12.29 -25.08 -24.45
CA ALA A 171 -12.74 -24.31 -25.60
C ALA A 171 -13.32 -22.96 -25.13
N ARG A 172 -12.61 -21.87 -25.43
CA ARG A 172 -13.05 -20.50 -25.16
C ARG A 172 -14.17 -20.12 -26.13
N ALA A 173 -15.42 -20.34 -25.71
CA ALA A 173 -16.55 -19.64 -26.30
C ALA A 173 -16.63 -18.24 -25.67
N ALA A 174 -16.14 -17.21 -26.38
CA ALA A 174 -16.32 -15.83 -25.98
C ALA A 174 -17.79 -15.43 -26.19
N ALA A 175 -18.57 -15.42 -25.11
CA ALA A 175 -19.88 -14.78 -25.11
C ALA A 175 -19.71 -13.25 -25.10
N PRO A 176 -20.50 -12.48 -25.88
CA PRO A 176 -20.38 -11.03 -25.91
C PRO A 176 -20.83 -10.42 -24.58
N VAL A 177 -19.94 -9.62 -23.97
CA VAL A 177 -20.25 -8.84 -22.76
C VAL A 177 -21.19 -7.70 -23.15
N LYS A 178 -22.40 -7.72 -22.58
CA LYS A 178 -23.39 -6.65 -22.74
C LYS A 178 -22.98 -5.46 -21.85
N PRO A 179 -23.03 -4.21 -22.33
CA PRO A 179 -22.69 -3.05 -21.51
C PRO A 179 -23.69 -2.88 -20.35
N PRO A 180 -23.23 -2.46 -19.16
CA PRO A 180 -24.11 -2.31 -18.00
C PRO A 180 -25.08 -1.15 -18.20
N VAL A 181 -26.35 -1.42 -17.89
CA VAL A 181 -27.44 -0.44 -17.85
C VAL A 181 -27.29 0.41 -16.59
N ALA A 182 -27.42 1.73 -16.72
CA ALA A 182 -27.41 2.68 -15.62
C ALA A 182 -28.66 2.51 -14.72
N GLN A 183 -28.45 2.49 -13.40
CA GLN A 183 -29.52 2.65 -12.40
C GLN A 183 -29.42 4.03 -11.74
N PRO A 184 -30.56 4.60 -11.27
CA PRO A 184 -30.68 6.01 -10.91
C PRO A 184 -30.26 6.31 -9.47
N ALA A 185 -29.90 7.58 -9.23
CA ALA A 185 -29.50 8.14 -7.92
C ALA A 185 -30.67 8.16 -6.91
N PRO A 186 -30.41 8.14 -5.58
CA PRO A 186 -30.16 9.41 -4.88
C PRO A 186 -29.28 9.36 -3.60
N ALA A 187 -29.09 10.57 -3.04
CA ALA A 187 -28.56 10.98 -1.73
C ALA A 187 -27.04 11.24 -1.64
N ALA A 188 -26.70 12.40 -1.04
CA ALA A 188 -25.39 13.05 -1.05
C ALA A 188 -24.26 12.13 -0.55
N VAL A 189 -23.33 11.79 -1.45
CA VAL A 189 -22.15 10.96 -1.17
C VAL A 189 -20.90 11.80 -1.41
N SER A 190 -19.95 11.75 -0.47
CA SER A 190 -18.60 12.34 -0.62
C SER A 190 -18.01 12.05 -2.00
N ALA A 191 -17.41 13.07 -2.63
CA ALA A 191 -16.89 13.02 -3.99
C ALA A 191 -15.80 11.96 -4.23
N VAL A 192 -15.19 11.45 -3.15
CA VAL A 192 -14.11 10.44 -3.19
C VAL A 192 -14.66 9.00 -3.32
N GLY A 193 -15.93 8.76 -2.93
CA GLY A 193 -16.52 7.42 -2.85
C GLY A 193 -15.89 6.53 -1.77
N PRO A 194 -16.45 5.33 -1.49
CA PRO A 194 -15.86 4.39 -0.53
C PRO A 194 -14.46 3.89 -1.00
N GLY A 195 -13.49 3.82 -0.08
CA GLY A 195 -12.15 3.27 -0.34
C GLY A 195 -11.04 4.28 -0.69
N GLY A 196 -11.28 5.59 -0.50
CA GLY A 196 -10.25 6.64 -0.59
C GLY A 196 -9.32 6.67 0.63
N SER A 197 -8.15 7.29 0.46
CA SER A 197 -7.19 7.54 1.54
C SER A 197 -7.45 8.91 2.18
N GLU A 198 -7.19 9.02 3.48
CA GLU A 198 -7.36 10.26 4.26
C GLU A 198 -6.06 10.62 4.98
N ILE A 199 -5.70 11.89 4.92
CA ILE A 199 -4.53 12.48 5.59
C ILE A 199 -5.01 13.72 6.32
N ARG A 200 -4.69 13.82 7.61
CA ARG A 200 -4.93 15.02 8.42
C ARG A 200 -3.61 15.57 8.93
N GLN A 201 -3.45 16.87 8.85
CA GLN A 201 -2.28 17.58 9.37
C GLN A 201 -2.68 18.96 9.85
N SER A 202 -1.89 19.51 10.76
CA SER A 202 -1.99 20.89 11.20
C SER A 202 -0.64 21.56 10.97
N VAL A 203 -0.64 22.80 10.50
CA VAL A 203 0.58 23.57 10.26
C VAL A 203 0.44 24.96 10.84
N HIS A 204 1.48 25.40 11.55
CA HIS A 204 1.56 26.74 12.10
C HIS A 204 2.09 27.74 11.05
N ILE A 205 1.47 28.91 10.97
CA ILE A 205 1.82 30.02 10.09
C ILE A 205 2.04 31.26 10.95
N ASP A 206 3.24 31.82 10.88
CA ASP A 206 3.64 33.02 11.63
C ASP A 206 3.06 34.30 10.96
N ALA A 207 1.74 34.42 10.98
CA ALA A 207 0.98 35.57 10.49
C ALA A 207 -0.43 35.60 11.11
N ALA A 208 -1.03 36.79 11.18
CA ALA A 208 -2.36 37.00 11.77
C ALA A 208 -3.46 36.24 11.00
N PRO A 209 -4.49 35.69 11.69
CA PRO A 209 -5.54 34.89 11.06
C PRO A 209 -6.26 35.57 9.90
N GLU A 210 -6.54 36.87 10.01
CA GLU A 210 -7.24 37.62 8.96
C GLU A 210 -6.39 37.74 7.69
N ALA A 211 -5.08 37.93 7.85
CA ALA A 211 -4.14 38.02 6.73
C ALA A 211 -3.95 36.65 6.06
N VAL A 212 -3.85 35.57 6.86
CA VAL A 212 -3.77 34.20 6.33
C VAL A 212 -5.07 33.83 5.61
N TRP A 213 -6.23 34.17 6.17
CA TRP A 213 -7.52 33.89 5.56
C TRP A 213 -7.71 34.61 4.22
N ALA A 214 -7.33 35.88 4.13
CA ALA A 214 -7.35 36.62 2.88
C ALA A 214 -6.42 35.98 1.83
N ALA A 215 -5.23 35.55 2.24
CA ALA A 215 -4.27 34.89 1.36
C ALA A 215 -4.71 33.52 0.87
N LEU A 216 -5.47 32.75 1.66
CA LEU A 216 -6.06 31.47 1.23
C LEU A 216 -7.11 31.62 0.11
N LYS A 217 -7.60 32.84 -0.15
CA LYS A 217 -8.52 33.13 -1.26
C LYS A 217 -7.81 33.65 -2.50
N ASP A 218 -6.53 34.02 -2.37
CA ASP A 218 -5.71 34.51 -3.49
C ASP A 218 -5.05 33.31 -4.18
N MET A 219 -5.67 32.84 -5.25
CA MET A 219 -5.21 31.66 -5.99
C MET A 219 -3.82 31.87 -6.61
N ASP A 220 -3.50 33.08 -7.06
CA ASP A 220 -2.19 33.38 -7.66
C ASP A 220 -1.09 33.29 -6.60
N LEU A 221 -1.34 33.84 -5.41
CA LEU A 221 -0.45 33.71 -4.26
C LEU A 221 -0.31 32.23 -3.82
N LEU A 222 -1.41 31.48 -3.77
CA LEU A 222 -1.37 30.06 -3.44
C LEU A 222 -0.51 29.25 -4.42
N ALA A 223 -0.62 29.52 -5.72
CA ALA A 223 0.17 28.85 -6.75
C ALA A 223 1.68 29.14 -6.59
N LEU A 224 2.04 30.35 -6.15
CA LEU A 224 3.42 30.71 -5.85
C LEU A 224 3.96 30.03 -4.58
N CYS A 225 3.10 29.84 -3.58
CA CYS A 225 3.50 29.25 -2.30
C CYS A 225 3.55 27.72 -2.34
N LEU A 226 2.75 27.07 -3.20
CA LEU A 226 2.63 25.62 -3.30
C LEU A 226 3.56 25.05 -4.40
N PRO A 227 4.63 24.31 -4.04
CA PRO A 227 5.56 23.78 -5.03
C PRO A 227 4.87 22.91 -6.08
N GLY A 228 5.15 23.20 -7.36
CA GLY A 228 4.68 22.39 -8.49
C GLY A 228 3.24 22.64 -8.90
N ALA A 229 2.53 23.52 -8.19
CA ALA A 229 1.23 24.02 -8.59
C ALA A 229 1.37 25.08 -9.68
N GLN A 230 0.47 25.04 -10.64
CA GLN A 230 0.27 26.07 -11.65
C GLN A 230 -1.23 26.24 -11.81
N ILE A 231 -1.73 27.45 -11.59
CA ILE A 231 -3.13 27.78 -11.84
C ILE A 231 -3.19 28.47 -13.19
N THR A 232 -4.07 27.96 -14.04
CA THR A 232 -4.29 28.44 -15.41
C THR A 232 -5.50 29.35 -15.50
N SER A 233 -6.54 29.09 -14.71
CA SER A 233 -7.70 29.97 -14.58
C SER A 233 -8.37 29.82 -13.22
N PHE A 234 -8.98 30.90 -12.75
CA PHE A 234 -9.86 30.91 -11.60
C PHE A 234 -10.98 31.93 -11.82
N ASP A 235 -12.22 31.53 -11.60
CA ASP A 235 -13.41 32.39 -11.78
C ASP A 235 -14.13 32.73 -10.46
N GLY A 236 -13.54 32.37 -9.32
CA GLY A 236 -14.12 32.54 -7.99
C GLY A 236 -14.68 31.26 -7.39
N GLU A 237 -15.07 30.28 -8.23
CA GLU A 237 -15.60 28.99 -7.78
C GLU A 237 -14.81 27.82 -8.38
N ARG A 238 -14.43 27.90 -9.65
CA ARG A 238 -13.70 26.86 -10.38
C ARG A 238 -12.26 27.28 -10.62
N VAL A 239 -11.34 26.38 -10.30
CA VAL A 239 -9.91 26.47 -10.54
C VAL A 239 -9.53 25.43 -11.59
N GLU A 240 -8.86 25.85 -12.67
CA GLU A 240 -8.17 24.93 -13.57
C GLU A 240 -6.67 25.06 -13.38
N GLY A 241 -5.96 23.94 -13.33
CA GLY A 241 -4.54 23.97 -13.05
C GLY A 241 -3.82 22.68 -13.37
N ARG A 242 -2.53 22.73 -13.10
CA ARG A 242 -1.62 21.59 -13.17
C ARG A 242 -0.84 21.47 -11.87
N MET A 243 -0.66 20.23 -11.44
CA MET A 243 0.19 19.88 -10.31
C MET A 243 1.26 18.90 -10.80
N VAL A 244 2.53 19.31 -10.70
CA VAL A 244 3.67 18.46 -11.01
C VAL A 244 4.33 18.02 -9.71
N VAL A 245 4.46 16.71 -9.52
CA VAL A 245 5.05 16.11 -8.34
C VAL A 245 6.14 15.14 -8.76
N THR A 246 7.30 15.23 -8.13
CA THR A 246 8.43 14.31 -8.35
C THR A 246 8.71 13.50 -7.09
N PHE A 247 8.78 12.18 -7.22
CA PHE A 247 9.19 11.27 -6.16
C PHE A 247 10.25 10.31 -6.68
N GLY A 248 11.52 10.54 -6.31
CA GLY A 248 12.63 9.74 -6.83
C GLY A 248 12.64 9.70 -8.37
N PRO A 249 12.57 8.52 -9.02
CA PRO A 249 12.52 8.41 -10.48
C PRO A 249 11.13 8.71 -11.07
N ILE A 250 10.09 8.85 -10.24
CA ILE A 250 8.71 9.03 -10.69
C ILE A 250 8.42 10.52 -10.82
N LYS A 251 7.97 10.95 -12.00
CA LYS A 251 7.44 12.30 -12.22
C LYS A 251 5.99 12.17 -12.66
N ALA A 252 5.08 12.76 -11.88
CA ALA A 252 3.66 12.81 -12.18
C ALA A 252 3.24 14.26 -12.45
N SER A 253 2.42 14.48 -13.46
CA SER A 253 1.94 15.80 -13.88
C SER A 253 0.43 15.73 -14.12
N PHE A 254 -0.33 16.01 -13.07
CA PHE A 254 -1.79 16.01 -13.11
C PHE A 254 -2.30 17.36 -13.62
N GLY A 255 -2.96 17.36 -14.78
CA GLY A 255 -3.78 18.49 -15.22
C GLY A 255 -5.24 18.24 -14.86
N GLY A 256 -5.94 19.24 -14.34
CA GLY A 256 -7.29 19.04 -13.85
C GLY A 256 -8.02 20.31 -13.44
N GLU A 257 -9.21 20.10 -12.88
CA GLU A 257 -10.11 21.13 -12.40
C GLU A 257 -10.56 20.83 -10.97
N ALA A 258 -10.83 21.88 -10.21
CA ALA A 258 -11.38 21.81 -8.87
C ALA A 258 -12.41 22.92 -8.63
N THR A 259 -13.35 22.67 -7.74
CA THR A 259 -14.28 23.67 -7.19
C THR A 259 -13.85 24.02 -5.78
N VAL A 260 -13.94 25.29 -5.42
CA VAL A 260 -13.58 25.82 -4.10
C VAL A 260 -14.80 26.48 -3.47
N ALA A 261 -15.06 26.18 -2.21
CA ALA A 261 -16.06 26.84 -1.38
C ALA A 261 -15.41 27.34 -0.09
N PHE A 262 -15.79 28.55 0.33
CA PHE A 262 -15.30 29.20 1.55
C PHE A 262 -16.47 29.56 2.48
N ASP A 263 -16.25 29.40 3.77
CA ASP A 263 -17.08 29.94 4.84
C ASP A 263 -16.27 30.96 5.64
N ASP A 264 -16.57 32.24 5.41
CA ASP A 264 -15.90 33.36 6.05
C ASP A 264 -16.22 33.51 7.53
N THR A 265 -17.34 32.96 7.99
CA THR A 265 -17.73 33.05 9.40
C THR A 265 -16.97 32.00 10.22
N ALA A 266 -16.81 30.81 9.67
CA ALA A 266 -16.13 29.70 10.32
C ALA A 266 -14.62 29.64 10.02
N HIS A 267 -14.11 30.46 9.09
CA HIS A 267 -12.76 30.34 8.52
C HIS A 267 -12.46 28.91 8.05
N THR A 268 -13.41 28.31 7.32
CA THR A 268 -13.28 26.96 6.74
C THR A 268 -13.45 26.96 5.24
N GLY A 269 -12.80 26.03 4.55
CA GLY A 269 -12.98 25.87 3.12
C GLY A 269 -12.91 24.42 2.68
N LEU A 270 -13.52 24.18 1.52
CA LEU A 270 -13.59 22.87 0.89
C LEU A 270 -13.20 22.99 -0.59
N VAL A 271 -12.18 22.25 -0.99
CA VAL A 271 -11.77 22.10 -2.39
C VAL A 271 -12.11 20.69 -2.83
N THR A 272 -12.82 20.53 -3.95
CA THR A 272 -13.10 19.22 -4.53
C THR A 272 -12.68 19.22 -5.99
N GLY A 273 -11.87 18.25 -6.40
CA GLY A 273 -11.30 18.27 -7.73
C GLY A 273 -10.89 16.92 -8.27
N SER A 274 -10.54 16.94 -9.55
CA SER A 274 -10.01 15.78 -10.25
C SER A 274 -8.97 16.18 -11.28
N GLY A 275 -8.03 15.29 -11.54
CA GLY A 275 -6.99 15.51 -12.52
C GLY A 275 -6.48 14.22 -13.14
N LYS A 276 -5.88 14.35 -14.33
CA LYS A 276 -5.30 13.23 -15.07
C LYS A 276 -3.82 13.48 -15.31
N ASP A 277 -3.02 12.47 -15.04
CA ASP A 277 -1.59 12.49 -15.33
C ASP A 277 -1.35 12.28 -16.83
N GLY A 278 -0.63 13.21 -17.45
CA GLY A 278 -0.32 13.18 -18.88
C GLY A 278 0.65 12.06 -19.28
N GLY A 279 1.47 11.56 -18.36
CA GLY A 279 2.47 10.52 -18.63
C GLY A 279 1.93 9.10 -18.47
N SER A 280 1.48 8.76 -17.27
CA SER A 280 1.01 7.42 -16.91
C SER A 280 -0.47 7.16 -17.24
N GLY A 281 -1.24 8.22 -17.55
CA GLY A 281 -2.69 8.13 -17.72
C GLY A 281 -3.47 7.93 -16.42
N SER A 282 -2.81 7.94 -15.26
CA SER A 282 -3.44 7.82 -13.95
C SER A 282 -4.41 8.97 -13.68
N GLN A 283 -5.48 8.72 -12.94
CA GLN A 283 -6.46 9.74 -12.58
C GLN A 283 -6.49 9.89 -11.06
N ALA A 284 -6.47 11.14 -10.59
CA ALA A 284 -6.64 11.51 -9.20
C ALA A 284 -7.99 12.22 -9.00
N ARG A 285 -8.70 11.87 -7.93
CA ARG A 285 -9.85 12.63 -7.42
C ARG A 285 -9.61 12.90 -5.95
N GLY A 286 -9.96 14.09 -5.49
CA GLY A 286 -9.70 14.47 -4.11
C GLY A 286 -10.58 15.58 -3.60
N GLU A 287 -10.58 15.68 -2.28
CA GLU A 287 -11.30 16.64 -1.46
C GLU A 287 -10.31 17.15 -0.41
N ILE A 288 -10.16 18.47 -0.28
CA ILE A 288 -9.34 19.13 0.73
C ILE A 288 -10.27 19.98 1.58
N ALA A 289 -10.48 19.59 2.83
CA ALA A 289 -11.13 20.44 3.82
C ALA A 289 -10.05 21.14 4.64
N PHE A 290 -10.21 22.43 4.90
CA PHE A 290 -9.29 23.17 5.77
C PHE A 290 -10.03 24.11 6.72
N ALA A 291 -9.42 24.35 7.88
CA ALA A 291 -9.93 25.24 8.90
C ALA A 291 -8.77 26.05 9.49
N LEU A 292 -8.94 27.36 9.58
CA LEU A 292 -7.95 28.27 10.16
C LEU A 292 -8.37 28.63 11.59
N LYS A 293 -7.44 28.54 12.53
CA LYS A 293 -7.64 28.88 13.94
C LYS A 293 -6.58 29.87 14.41
N PRO A 294 -6.91 30.76 15.36
CA PRO A 294 -5.90 31.58 16.02
C PRO A 294 -4.91 30.71 16.79
N GLY A 295 -3.61 30.92 16.56
CA GLY A 295 -2.53 30.28 17.30
C GLY A 295 -2.25 30.98 18.63
N ALA A 296 -1.61 30.28 19.56
CA ALA A 296 -1.33 30.79 20.91
C ALA A 296 -0.41 32.03 20.92
N ASP A 297 0.45 32.15 19.91
CA ASP A 297 1.51 33.17 19.84
C ASP A 297 1.12 34.37 18.96
N GLY A 298 -0.17 34.52 18.62
CA GLY A 298 -0.66 35.55 17.69
C GLY A 298 -0.51 35.20 16.20
N GLY A 299 0.07 34.04 15.89
CA GLY A 299 0.05 33.41 14.57
C GLY A 299 -1.25 32.64 14.28
N SER A 300 -1.21 31.76 13.28
CA SER A 300 -2.39 30.99 12.85
C SER A 300 -2.07 29.50 12.70
N ASP A 301 -3.00 28.64 13.11
CA ASP A 301 -2.93 27.20 12.89
C ASP A 301 -3.90 26.81 11.78
N LEU A 302 -3.38 26.21 10.71
CA LEU A 302 -4.14 25.74 9.56
C LEU A 302 -4.27 24.21 9.62
N ASP A 303 -5.46 23.74 9.98
CA ASP A 303 -5.83 22.33 9.93
C ASP A 303 -6.24 21.95 8.52
N VAL A 304 -5.65 20.91 7.95
CA VAL A 304 -5.93 20.43 6.59
C VAL A 304 -6.23 18.93 6.61
N ALA A 305 -7.38 18.55 6.07
CA ALA A 305 -7.81 17.19 5.84
C ALA A 305 -7.93 16.92 4.33
N LEU A 306 -7.05 16.08 3.80
CA LEU A 306 -7.05 15.65 2.40
C LEU A 306 -7.63 14.23 2.31
N ARG A 307 -8.71 14.07 1.55
CA ARG A 307 -9.27 12.77 1.16
C ARG A 307 -9.09 12.60 -0.34
N TYR A 308 -8.55 11.47 -0.78
CA TYR A 308 -8.26 11.30 -2.20
C TYR A 308 -8.26 9.85 -2.65
N ARG A 309 -8.36 9.67 -3.97
CA ARG A 309 -8.29 8.38 -4.64
C ARG A 309 -7.53 8.55 -5.95
N ILE A 310 -6.53 7.70 -6.16
CA ILE A 310 -5.79 7.62 -7.42
C ILE A 310 -6.12 6.28 -8.06
N THR A 311 -6.35 6.29 -9.37
CA THR A 311 -6.58 5.11 -10.21
C THR A 311 -5.56 5.09 -11.35
N GLY A 312 -5.27 3.91 -11.90
CA GLY A 312 -4.23 3.72 -12.91
C GLY A 312 -2.86 3.37 -12.32
N PRO A 313 -1.78 3.40 -13.12
CA PRO A 313 -0.46 2.91 -12.71
C PRO A 313 0.10 3.55 -11.43
N LEU A 314 -0.24 4.81 -11.14
CA LEU A 314 0.21 5.51 -9.93
C LEU A 314 -0.61 5.16 -8.67
N ALA A 315 -1.72 4.42 -8.80
CA ALA A 315 -2.57 4.04 -7.67
C ALA A 315 -1.82 3.23 -6.61
N GLN A 316 -0.82 2.46 -7.01
CA GLN A 316 0.04 1.67 -6.11
C GLN A 316 0.80 2.53 -5.08
N PHE A 317 0.97 3.83 -5.34
CA PHE A 317 1.65 4.75 -4.43
C PHE A 317 0.68 5.49 -3.50
N SER A 318 -0.63 5.40 -3.73
CA SER A 318 -1.65 6.24 -3.09
C SER A 318 -1.95 5.94 -1.62
N ARG A 319 -1.46 4.82 -1.06
CA ARG A 319 -1.83 4.37 0.31
C ARG A 319 -0.65 4.32 1.30
N GLY A 320 0.53 4.79 0.90
CA GLY A 320 1.76 4.64 1.69
C GLY A 320 2.17 5.87 2.49
N ALA A 321 3.02 5.66 3.51
CA ALA A 321 3.74 6.71 4.27
C ALA A 321 4.49 7.70 3.36
N LEU A 322 4.74 7.28 2.14
CA LEU A 322 5.39 8.02 1.07
C LEU A 322 4.56 9.24 0.63
N VAL A 323 3.25 9.08 0.44
CA VAL A 323 2.36 10.22 0.13
C VAL A 323 2.12 11.07 1.38
N GLN A 324 2.05 10.48 2.57
CA GLN A 324 1.96 11.24 3.82
C GLN A 324 3.17 12.16 4.02
N ASN A 325 4.39 11.66 3.78
CA ASN A 325 5.61 12.46 3.86
C ASN A 325 5.67 13.54 2.78
N LEU A 326 5.21 13.23 1.56
CA LEU A 326 5.12 14.22 0.49
C LEU A 326 4.15 15.34 0.88
N VAL A 327 2.95 14.99 1.33
CA VAL A 327 1.92 15.95 1.73
C VAL A 327 2.43 16.81 2.89
N GLY A 328 3.03 16.20 3.92
CA GLY A 328 3.62 16.93 5.04
C GLY A 328 4.79 17.84 4.63
N HIS A 329 5.59 17.43 3.64
CA HIS A 329 6.65 18.28 3.11
C HIS A 329 6.08 19.48 2.34
N LEU A 330 5.11 19.23 1.44
CA LEU A 330 4.48 20.29 0.64
C LEU A 330 3.76 21.32 1.52
N THR A 331 3.07 20.88 2.58
CA THR A 331 2.39 21.80 3.50
C THR A 331 3.34 22.57 4.40
N GLY A 332 4.44 21.96 4.84
CA GLY A 332 5.50 22.69 5.54
C GLY A 332 6.15 23.77 4.68
N VAL A 333 6.43 23.47 3.41
CA VAL A 333 6.98 24.46 2.46
C VAL A 333 5.95 25.55 2.15
N PHE A 334 4.70 25.16 1.94
CA PHE A 334 3.59 26.09 1.72
C PHE A 334 3.44 27.08 2.87
N ALA A 335 3.38 26.61 4.11
CA ALA A 335 3.23 27.47 5.29
C ALA A 335 4.41 28.46 5.43
N GLY A 336 5.64 27.99 5.22
CA GLY A 336 6.82 28.86 5.24
C GLY A 336 6.80 29.91 4.12
N ASN A 337 6.42 29.53 2.90
CA ASN A 337 6.29 30.45 1.78
C ASN A 337 5.16 31.46 1.98
N LEU A 338 4.04 31.04 2.56
CA LEU A 338 2.90 31.90 2.82
C LEU A 338 3.23 32.94 3.90
N ALA A 339 3.87 32.52 5.00
CA ALA A 339 4.35 33.44 6.04
C ALA A 339 5.38 34.44 5.47
N ALA A 340 6.30 33.97 4.62
CA ALA A 340 7.29 34.84 3.98
C ALA A 340 6.63 35.88 3.05
N ALA A 341 5.65 35.46 2.23
CA ALA A 341 4.92 36.35 1.33
C ALA A 341 4.11 37.40 2.08
N LEU A 342 3.41 36.99 3.15
CA LEU A 342 2.68 37.92 4.04
C LEU A 342 3.62 38.90 4.76
N GLY A 343 4.86 38.49 5.04
CA GLY A 343 5.93 39.34 5.55
C GLY A 343 6.66 40.18 4.49
N GLY A 344 6.17 40.23 3.24
CA GLY A 344 6.73 41.04 2.15
C GLY A 344 7.98 40.47 1.49
N ARG A 345 8.30 39.19 1.70
CA ARG A 345 9.45 38.50 1.06
C ARG A 345 8.95 37.62 -0.07
N ALA A 346 9.73 37.53 -1.16
CA ALA A 346 9.38 36.67 -2.27
C ALA A 346 9.37 35.19 -1.85
N PRO A 347 8.33 34.40 -2.21
CA PRO A 347 8.30 32.97 -1.93
C PRO A 347 9.46 32.24 -2.63
N VAL A 348 10.03 31.26 -1.96
CA VAL A 348 11.18 30.52 -2.48
C VAL A 348 10.68 29.42 -3.39
N ALA A 349 10.99 29.51 -4.69
CA ALA A 349 10.70 28.46 -5.65
C ALA A 349 11.53 27.21 -5.32
N GLN A 350 10.87 26.17 -4.82
CA GLN A 350 11.47 24.84 -4.63
C GLN A 350 10.84 23.83 -5.58
N PRO A 351 11.62 22.86 -6.09
CA PRO A 351 11.05 21.77 -6.87
C PRO A 351 10.09 20.96 -5.99
N ALA A 352 8.90 20.69 -6.50
CA ALA A 352 7.92 19.82 -5.86
C ALA A 352 8.40 18.37 -5.87
N GLY A 353 9.23 18.02 -4.90
CA GLY A 353 9.67 16.65 -4.78
C GLY A 353 10.57 16.37 -3.60
N LEU A 354 10.42 15.16 -3.08
CA LEU A 354 11.35 14.55 -2.16
C LEU A 354 12.50 13.97 -2.99
N SER A 355 13.63 14.66 -3.06
CA SER A 355 14.83 14.10 -3.67
C SER A 355 15.29 12.88 -2.87
N ALA A 356 15.89 11.88 -3.53
CA ALA A 356 16.42 10.69 -2.85
C ALA A 356 17.39 11.07 -1.71
N PHE A 357 18.14 12.16 -1.90
CA PHE A 357 19.03 12.74 -0.90
C PHE A 357 18.27 13.46 0.23
N GLY A 358 17.14 14.11 -0.08
CA GLY A 358 16.26 14.76 0.89
C GLY A 358 15.54 13.77 1.82
N LEU A 359 15.16 12.59 1.31
CA LEU A 359 14.60 11.49 2.11
C LEU A 359 15.63 10.87 3.04
N LEU A 360 16.86 10.70 2.56
CA LEU A 360 18.01 10.28 3.35
C LEU A 360 18.33 11.30 4.44
N ALA A 361 18.39 12.60 4.11
CA ALA A 361 18.67 13.67 5.04
C ALA A 361 17.53 13.95 6.04
N ALA A 362 16.27 13.76 5.66
CA ALA A 362 15.12 13.86 6.57
C ALA A 362 15.07 12.67 7.53
N SER A 363 15.36 11.46 7.04
CA SER A 363 15.51 10.26 7.86
C SER A 363 16.70 10.37 8.81
N LEU A 364 17.84 10.90 8.33
CA LEU A 364 19.02 11.16 9.16
C LEU A 364 18.74 12.23 10.22
N ARG A 365 18.07 13.33 9.87
CA ARG A 365 17.71 14.39 10.82
C ARG A 365 16.66 13.93 11.85
N GLY A 366 15.69 13.13 11.44
CA GLY A 366 14.72 12.52 12.35
C GLY A 366 15.38 11.53 13.31
N TRP A 367 16.35 10.75 12.82
CA TRP A 367 17.16 9.85 13.63
C TRP A 367 18.10 10.61 14.58
N LEU A 368 18.78 11.65 14.11
CA LEU A 368 19.65 12.52 14.92
C LEU A 368 18.87 13.29 15.99
N ARG A 369 17.67 13.82 15.69
CA ARG A 369 16.81 14.47 16.69
C ARG A 369 16.34 13.49 17.77
N ARG A 370 16.12 12.22 17.44
CA ARG A 370 15.76 11.17 18.43
C ARG A 370 16.95 10.70 19.27
N LEU A 371 18.18 10.82 18.77
CA LEU A 371 19.39 10.43 19.49
C LEU A 371 19.98 11.56 20.35
N PHE A 372 19.81 12.83 19.94
CA PHE A 372 20.45 13.98 20.59
C PHE A 372 19.48 15.03 21.13
N GLY A 373 18.17 14.92 20.86
CA GLY A 373 17.14 15.84 21.35
C GLY A 373 16.31 15.21 22.45
N GLY A 374 16.89 15.05 23.64
CA GLY A 374 16.17 14.69 24.86
C GLY A 374 15.73 15.94 25.62
N SER A 375 14.44 16.27 25.54
CA SER A 375 13.51 16.72 26.60
C SER A 375 12.22 17.21 25.95
#